data_AF-A0A076HFA0-F1
#
_entry.id   AF-A0A076HFA0-F1
#
_cell.length_a   1.000
_cell.length_b   1.000
_cell.length_c   1.000
_cell.angle_alpha   90.00
_cell.angle_beta   90.00
_cell.angle_gamma   90.00
#
_symmetry.space_group_name_H-M   'P 1'
#
loop_
_entity.id
_entity.type
_entity.pdbx_description
1 polymer ?
#
loop_
_entity_poly.entity_id
_entity_poly.type
_entity_poly.pdbx_seq_one_letter_code
_entity_poly.pdbx_strand_id
1 'polypeptide(L)'
;MLFFRLLLPAALLVGWNPSAGAASPSARTDLLMDQLQQLGVVIDRLDRCGPGAEQAAYNMGVNRLCLSEGLKDEPGLQLDVLTHEAIHVVQDCLDGLETPSSSTISLMLQKHGGFSRAQVDRFFAHYLDSSTAEHVLRVTQSLGPLQRRRELEAYALQGQTGMVETMLARHC
;
A
#
# COMPACT_ATOMS: atom_id res chain seq x y z
N MET A 1 -51.28 -43.08 -15.34
CA MET A 1 -49.98 -43.35 -14.67
C MET A 1 -48.89 -42.83 -15.60
N LEU A 2 -48.29 -41.67 -15.28
CA LEU A 2 -46.86 -41.52 -14.93
C LEU A 2 -45.94 -41.89 -16.11
N PHE A 3 -45.19 -40.98 -16.76
CA PHE A 3 -44.24 -40.03 -16.18
C PHE A 3 -43.99 -38.82 -17.09
N PHE A 4 -43.89 -37.65 -16.46
CA PHE A 4 -43.22 -36.44 -16.93
C PHE A 4 -41.69 -36.58 -16.74
N ARG A 5 -40.91 -35.73 -17.44
CA ARG A 5 -39.44 -35.45 -17.33
C ARG A 5 -38.59 -36.17 -18.39
N LEU A 6 -37.60 -35.56 -19.05
CA LEU A 6 -36.75 -34.44 -18.64
C LEU A 6 -36.56 -33.36 -19.72
N LEU A 7 -36.44 -32.14 -19.19
CA LEU A 7 -36.05 -30.89 -19.82
C LEU A 7 -34.56 -30.87 -20.21
N LEU A 8 -34.28 -30.04 -21.21
CA LEU A 8 -33.01 -29.46 -21.64
C LEU A 8 -31.94 -29.31 -20.53
N PRO A 9 -30.65 -29.45 -20.90
CA PRO A 9 -29.60 -28.62 -20.35
C PRO A 9 -28.92 -27.82 -21.48
N ALA A 10 -29.55 -26.74 -21.91
CA ALA A 10 -28.90 -25.65 -22.64
C ALA A 10 -28.80 -24.44 -21.71
N ALA A 11 -28.03 -24.57 -20.62
CA ALA A 11 -27.84 -23.50 -19.64
C ALA A 11 -26.51 -23.64 -18.91
N LEU A 12 -25.39 -23.70 -19.65
CA LEU A 12 -24.04 -23.58 -19.08
C LEU A 12 -23.12 -22.73 -19.97
N LEU A 13 -23.66 -21.66 -20.58
CA LEU A 13 -22.87 -20.65 -21.30
C LEU A 13 -23.27 -19.21 -20.89
N VAL A 14 -23.77 -19.04 -19.66
CA VAL A 14 -24.02 -17.71 -19.10
C VAL A 14 -22.81 -17.28 -18.27
N GLY A 15 -22.02 -16.38 -18.84
CA GLY A 15 -21.40 -15.31 -18.06
C GLY A 15 -19.97 -15.55 -17.58
N TRP A 16 -19.05 -15.93 -18.47
CA TRP A 16 -17.71 -15.34 -18.34
C TRP A 16 -17.84 -13.88 -18.73
N ASN A 17 -18.04 -13.04 -17.72
CA ASN A 17 -18.10 -11.60 -17.85
C ASN A 17 -16.64 -11.10 -17.82
N PRO A 18 -15.96 -10.90 -18.95
CA PRO A 18 -14.57 -10.48 -18.96
C PRO A 18 -14.57 -8.95 -18.90
N SER A 19 -15.02 -8.38 -17.78
CA SER A 19 -15.02 -6.93 -17.50
C SER A 19 -15.38 -6.67 -16.03
N ALA A 20 -14.61 -7.21 -15.09
CA ALA A 20 -14.30 -6.40 -13.92
C ALA A 20 -13.26 -5.39 -14.43
N GLY A 21 -13.72 -4.27 -15.00
CA GLY A 21 -12.83 -3.21 -15.45
C GLY A 21 -11.88 -2.88 -14.31
N ALA A 22 -10.56 -2.86 -14.58
CA ALA A 22 -9.58 -2.46 -13.58
C ALA A 22 -10.05 -1.12 -12.98
N ALA A 23 -10.26 -1.10 -11.65
CA ALA A 23 -10.74 0.09 -10.97
C ALA A 23 -9.84 1.28 -11.32
N SER A 24 -10.44 2.45 -11.58
CA SER A 24 -9.67 3.65 -11.90
C SER A 24 -8.72 4.00 -10.76
N PRO A 25 -7.60 4.71 -11.01
CA PRO A 25 -6.71 5.14 -9.95
C PRO A 25 -7.44 5.88 -8.83
N SER A 26 -8.37 6.80 -9.17
CA SER A 26 -9.21 7.49 -8.19
C SER A 26 -10.06 6.54 -7.34
N ALA A 27 -10.71 5.54 -7.95
CA ALA A 27 -11.52 4.58 -7.20
C ALA A 27 -10.67 3.72 -6.24
N ARG A 28 -9.43 3.41 -6.63
CA ARG A 28 -8.48 2.70 -5.77
C ARG A 28 -7.95 3.60 -4.66
N THR A 29 -7.71 4.88 -4.95
CA THR A 29 -7.35 5.88 -3.94
C THR A 29 -8.45 5.99 -2.88
N ASP A 30 -9.71 6.11 -3.30
CA ASP A 30 -10.86 6.19 -2.38
C ASP A 30 -10.96 4.93 -1.50
N LEU A 31 -10.83 3.74 -2.11
CA LEU A 31 -10.82 2.47 -1.37
C LEU A 31 -9.70 2.40 -0.33
N LEU A 32 -8.47 2.80 -0.71
CA LEU A 32 -7.33 2.79 0.20
C LEU A 32 -7.52 3.82 1.33
N MET A 33 -8.01 5.02 1.02
CA MET A 33 -8.34 6.02 2.03
C MET A 33 -9.37 5.49 3.04
N ASP A 34 -10.44 4.86 2.54
CA ASP A 34 -11.49 4.26 3.39
C ASP A 34 -10.90 3.16 4.29
N GLN A 35 -10.04 2.29 3.75
CA GLN A 35 -9.38 1.25 4.51
C GLN A 35 -8.49 1.83 5.61
N LEU A 36 -7.69 2.85 5.31
CA LEU A 36 -6.85 3.53 6.31
C LEU A 36 -7.68 4.19 7.41
N GLN A 37 -8.77 4.87 7.06
CA GLN A 37 -9.67 5.49 8.03
C GLN A 37 -10.36 4.47 8.94
N GLN A 38 -10.71 3.28 8.42
CA GLN A 38 -11.25 2.19 9.24
C GLN A 38 -10.24 1.66 10.27
N LEU A 39 -8.94 1.78 10.00
CA LEU A 39 -7.85 1.48 10.95
C LEU A 39 -7.59 2.64 11.94
N GLY A 40 -8.42 3.69 11.90
CA GLY A 40 -8.29 4.85 12.77
C GLY A 40 -7.27 5.89 12.29
N VAL A 41 -6.70 5.73 11.09
CA VAL A 41 -5.81 6.74 10.50
C VAL A 41 -6.63 8.00 10.19
N VAL A 42 -6.27 9.11 10.80
CA VAL A 42 -6.86 10.42 10.47
C VAL A 42 -6.18 10.95 9.21
N ILE A 43 -6.94 11.14 8.13
CA ILE A 43 -6.41 11.70 6.89
C ILE A 43 -6.79 13.18 6.77
N ASP A 44 -5.81 14.07 6.91
CA ASP A 44 -5.97 15.49 6.63
C ASP A 44 -5.67 15.77 5.16
N ARG A 45 -6.47 16.65 4.56
CA ARG A 45 -6.12 17.26 3.28
C ARG A 45 -5.69 18.71 3.49
N LEU A 46 -4.45 19.01 3.14
CA LEU A 46 -3.83 20.32 3.37
C LEU A 46 -3.18 20.81 2.07
N ASP A 47 -2.88 22.10 1.99
CA ASP A 47 -2.14 22.62 0.83
C ASP A 47 -0.73 22.02 0.73
N ARG A 48 -0.10 21.74 1.89
CA ARG A 48 1.26 21.17 2.01
C ARG A 48 1.38 20.22 3.19
N CYS A 49 2.21 19.18 3.05
CA CYS A 49 2.40 18.14 4.05
C CYS A 49 3.81 18.16 4.68
N GLY A 50 4.21 19.30 5.23
CA GLY A 50 5.52 19.45 5.87
C GLY A 50 6.16 20.81 5.63
N PRO A 51 7.38 21.02 6.16
CA PRO A 51 8.18 22.21 5.88
C PRO A 51 8.79 22.21 4.47
N GLY A 52 8.78 21.09 3.75
CA GLY A 52 9.24 20.97 2.37
C GLY A 52 8.09 20.97 1.35
N ALA A 53 8.36 20.40 0.19
CA ALA A 53 7.40 20.20 -0.90
C ALA A 53 6.81 18.78 -0.89
N GLU A 54 6.71 18.16 0.29
CA GLU A 54 6.15 16.82 0.43
C GLU A 54 4.67 16.82 0.05
N GLN A 55 4.30 15.87 -0.83
CA GLN A 55 2.93 15.74 -1.32
C GLN A 55 2.06 14.90 -0.37
N ALA A 56 2.67 14.10 0.51
CA ALA A 56 2.01 13.44 1.62
C ALA A 56 3.03 13.16 2.73
N ALA A 57 2.52 12.87 3.92
CA ALA A 57 3.34 12.41 5.04
C ALA A 57 2.48 11.68 6.07
N TYR A 58 2.86 10.46 6.42
CA TYR A 58 2.32 9.73 7.56
C TYR A 58 3.16 9.97 8.82
N ASN A 59 2.52 10.44 9.88
CA ASN A 59 3.15 10.64 11.18
C ASN A 59 2.99 9.37 12.04
N MET A 60 4.00 8.51 11.99
CA MET A 60 4.08 7.26 12.76
C MET A 60 3.86 7.51 14.26
N GLY A 61 3.08 6.63 14.90
CA GLY A 61 2.73 6.73 16.32
C GLY A 61 1.70 7.81 16.68
N VAL A 62 1.27 8.64 15.74
CA VAL A 62 0.15 9.59 15.90
C VAL A 62 -1.07 9.18 15.07
N ASN A 63 -0.92 8.15 14.22
CA ASN A 63 -1.95 7.61 13.33
C ASN A 63 -2.62 8.70 12.47
N ARG A 64 -1.80 9.60 11.91
CA ARG A 64 -2.27 10.76 11.16
C ARG A 64 -1.49 10.93 9.86
N LEU A 65 -2.22 10.99 8.76
CA LEU A 65 -1.69 11.13 7.40
C LEU A 65 -2.10 12.48 6.85
N CYS A 66 -1.13 13.25 6.34
CA CYS A 66 -1.40 14.42 5.52
C CYS A 66 -1.33 14.03 4.05
N LEU A 67 -2.30 14.48 3.26
CA LEU A 67 -2.33 14.35 1.81
C LEU A 67 -2.52 15.74 1.16
N SER A 68 -1.62 16.14 0.26
CA SER A 68 -1.68 17.45 -0.37
C SER A 68 -2.88 17.55 -1.32
N GLU A 69 -3.63 18.65 -1.24
CA GLU A 69 -4.72 18.95 -2.20
C GLU A 69 -4.19 19.11 -3.64
N GLY A 70 -2.91 19.44 -3.81
CA GLY A 70 -2.27 19.54 -5.13
C GLY A 70 -2.26 18.21 -5.91
N LEU A 71 -2.45 17.07 -5.24
CA LEU A 71 -2.51 15.76 -5.88
C LEU A 71 -3.87 15.44 -6.53
N LYS A 72 -4.91 16.23 -6.24
CA LYS A 72 -6.29 15.92 -6.66
C LYS A 72 -6.46 15.77 -8.17
N ASP A 73 -5.70 16.54 -8.95
CA ASP A 73 -5.76 16.54 -10.41
C ASP A 73 -4.78 15.54 -11.04
N GLU A 74 -4.02 14.80 -10.22
CA GLU A 74 -3.02 13.79 -10.64
C GLU A 74 -3.34 12.42 -10.03
N PRO A 75 -4.45 11.75 -10.43
CA PRO A 75 -4.98 10.59 -9.72
C PRO A 75 -4.06 9.37 -9.68
N GLY A 76 -3.17 9.22 -10.68
CA GLY A 76 -2.13 8.19 -10.65
C GLY A 76 -1.06 8.47 -9.60
N LEU A 77 -0.53 9.70 -9.59
CA LEU A 77 0.46 10.12 -8.60
C LEU A 77 -0.13 10.11 -7.19
N GLN A 78 -1.37 10.53 -7.03
CA GLN A 78 -2.07 10.48 -5.75
C GLN A 78 -2.15 9.05 -5.20
N LEU A 79 -2.47 8.07 -6.07
CA LEU A 79 -2.52 6.67 -5.67
C LEU A 79 -1.13 6.16 -5.26
N ASP A 80 -0.08 6.47 -6.03
CA ASP A 80 1.28 6.04 -5.72
C ASP A 80 1.77 6.63 -4.39
N VAL A 81 1.58 7.94 -4.20
CA VAL A 81 1.95 8.64 -2.96
C VAL A 81 1.14 8.11 -1.77
N LEU A 82 -0.17 7.92 -1.92
CA LEU A 82 -0.98 7.33 -0.84
C LEU A 82 -0.56 5.89 -0.53
N THR A 83 -0.20 5.11 -1.55
CA THR A 83 0.29 3.74 -1.36
C THR A 83 1.63 3.73 -0.61
N HIS A 84 2.52 4.69 -0.89
CA HIS A 84 3.76 4.91 -0.14
C HIS A 84 3.47 5.14 1.35
N GLU A 85 2.60 6.10 1.66
CA GLU A 85 2.24 6.39 3.05
C GLU A 85 1.52 5.21 3.73
N ALA A 86 0.70 4.47 3.01
CA ALA A 86 0.04 3.26 3.52
C ALA A 86 1.05 2.16 3.90
N ILE A 87 2.21 2.09 3.25
CA ILE A 87 3.29 1.17 3.66
C ILE A 87 3.86 1.58 5.02
N HIS A 88 3.96 2.88 5.29
CA HIS A 88 4.35 3.35 6.62
C HIS A 88 3.31 3.02 7.68
N VAL A 89 2.01 3.03 7.35
CA VAL A 89 0.95 2.53 8.25
C VAL A 89 1.14 1.04 8.53
N VAL A 90 1.39 0.21 7.50
CA VAL A 90 1.72 -1.22 7.71
C VAL A 90 2.92 -1.37 8.65
N GLN A 91 3.98 -0.60 8.44
CA GLN A 91 5.18 -0.64 9.29
C GLN A 91 4.90 -0.28 10.75
N ASP A 92 3.99 0.66 10.98
CA ASP A 92 3.52 1.06 12.31
C ASP A 92 2.68 -0.07 12.94
N CYS A 93 1.72 -0.65 12.19
CA CYS A 93 0.90 -1.78 12.65
C CYS A 93 1.74 -2.99 13.09
N LEU A 94 2.86 -3.26 12.42
CA LEU A 94 3.74 -4.38 12.75
C LEU A 94 4.32 -4.32 14.18
N ASP A 95 4.46 -3.11 14.74
CA ASP A 95 4.85 -2.90 16.14
C ASP A 95 3.67 -2.45 17.03
N GLY A 96 2.50 -2.16 16.43
CA GLY A 96 1.26 -1.69 17.04
C GLY A 96 1.02 -0.19 16.79
N LEU A 97 -0.14 0.17 16.23
CA LEU A 97 -0.50 1.55 15.84
C LEU A 97 -0.52 2.54 17.01
N GLU A 98 -0.73 2.05 18.23
CA GLU A 98 -0.72 2.82 19.47
C GLU A 98 0.69 3.00 20.06
N THR A 99 1.71 2.39 19.47
CA THR A 99 3.09 2.47 19.95
C THR A 99 3.83 3.62 19.25
N PRO A 100 4.83 4.25 19.90
CA PRO A 100 5.69 5.23 19.24
C PRO A 100 6.78 4.56 18.36
N SER A 101 6.63 3.27 18.06
CA SER A 101 7.61 2.45 17.36
C SER A 101 7.03 1.89 16.07
N SER A 102 7.91 1.66 15.10
CA SER A 102 7.55 1.03 13.84
C SER A 102 8.61 0.04 13.37
N SER A 103 8.13 -1.04 12.77
CA SER A 103 8.94 -2.14 12.28
C SER A 103 9.32 -1.96 10.82
N THR A 104 9.99 -2.95 10.25
CA THR A 104 10.17 -3.05 8.80
C THR A 104 9.44 -4.28 8.30
N ILE A 105 8.92 -4.23 7.08
CA ILE A 105 8.33 -5.40 6.41
C ILE A 105 9.39 -6.49 6.29
N SER A 106 10.67 -6.12 6.09
CA SER A 106 11.78 -7.06 6.04
C SER A 106 11.97 -7.87 7.32
N LEU A 107 11.84 -7.24 8.49
CA LEU A 107 11.94 -7.94 9.77
C LEU A 107 10.76 -8.89 9.94
N MET A 108 9.55 -8.46 9.57
CA MET A 108 8.37 -9.34 9.57
C MET A 108 8.56 -10.56 8.66
N LEU A 109 9.00 -10.35 7.42
CA LEU A 109 9.25 -11.43 6.45
C LEU A 109 10.32 -12.42 6.95
N GLN A 110 11.38 -11.92 7.58
CA GLN A 110 12.41 -12.80 8.14
C GLN A 110 11.89 -13.59 9.36
N LYS A 111 11.25 -12.90 10.31
CA LYS A 111 10.84 -13.47 11.60
C LYS A 111 9.62 -14.40 11.48
N HIS A 112 8.65 -14.04 10.65
CA HIS A 112 7.37 -14.74 10.53
C HIS A 112 7.21 -15.48 9.20
N GLY A 113 7.89 -15.02 8.14
CA GLY A 113 7.88 -15.68 6.83
C GLY A 113 8.99 -16.71 6.63
N GLY A 114 10.00 -16.75 7.51
CA GLY A 114 11.14 -17.66 7.39
C GLY A 114 12.06 -17.35 6.20
N PHE A 115 11.95 -16.15 5.62
CA PHE A 115 12.80 -15.74 4.51
C PHE A 115 14.19 -15.36 5.00
N SER A 116 15.22 -15.75 4.25
CA SER A 116 16.57 -15.23 4.46
C SER A 116 16.67 -13.76 4.06
N ARG A 117 17.60 -13.03 4.67
CA ARG A 117 17.91 -11.64 4.30
C ARG A 117 18.12 -11.48 2.79
N ALA A 118 18.84 -12.39 2.15
CA ALA A 118 19.11 -12.33 0.71
C ALA A 118 17.85 -12.51 -0.15
N GLN A 119 16.87 -13.30 0.30
CA GLN A 119 15.58 -13.42 -0.39
C GLN A 119 14.77 -12.13 -0.26
N VAL A 120 14.74 -11.53 0.93
CA VAL A 120 14.05 -10.27 1.18
C VAL A 120 14.68 -9.12 0.38
N ASP A 121 16.01 -9.03 0.36
CA ASP A 121 16.71 -7.99 -0.41
C ASP A 121 16.45 -8.13 -1.92
N ARG A 122 16.42 -9.37 -2.46
CA ARG A 122 16.04 -9.61 -3.86
C ARG A 122 14.58 -9.27 -4.14
N PHE A 123 13.68 -9.53 -3.20
CA PHE A 123 12.27 -9.17 -3.33
C PHE A 123 12.10 -7.66 -3.48
N PHE A 124 12.66 -6.85 -2.58
CA PHE A 124 12.54 -5.39 -2.71
C PHE A 124 13.30 -4.84 -3.93
N ALA A 125 14.46 -5.40 -4.26
CA ALA A 125 15.19 -5.01 -5.46
C ALA A 125 14.43 -5.31 -6.77
N HIS A 126 13.52 -6.30 -6.78
CA HIS A 126 12.69 -6.59 -7.94
C HIS A 126 11.70 -5.47 -8.25
N TYR A 127 11.15 -4.83 -7.21
CA TYR A 127 10.15 -3.77 -7.36
C TYR A 127 10.73 -2.36 -7.37
N LEU A 128 11.98 -2.20 -6.95
CA LEU A 128 12.69 -0.92 -7.04
C LEU A 128 13.18 -0.71 -8.48
N ASP A 129 12.50 0.14 -9.24
CA ASP A 129 13.01 0.54 -10.55
C ASP A 129 14.27 1.41 -10.42
N SER A 130 15.08 1.47 -11.48
CA SER A 130 16.37 2.18 -11.45
C SER A 130 16.23 3.71 -11.29
N SER A 131 15.15 4.31 -11.76
CA SER A 131 14.90 5.76 -11.60
C SER A 131 14.46 6.12 -10.18
N THR A 132 13.75 5.21 -9.53
CA THR A 132 13.37 5.31 -8.12
C THR A 132 14.58 5.07 -7.21
N ALA A 133 15.49 4.16 -7.58
CA ALA A 133 16.67 3.86 -6.76
C ALA A 133 17.56 5.08 -6.46
N GLU A 134 17.83 5.94 -7.46
CA GLU A 134 18.60 7.17 -7.24
C GLU A 134 17.85 8.17 -6.35
N HIS A 135 16.53 8.24 -6.51
CA HIS A 135 15.68 9.06 -5.66
C HIS A 135 15.73 8.59 -4.20
N VAL A 136 15.53 7.29 -3.94
CA VAL A 136 15.63 6.71 -2.60
C VAL A 136 16.99 7.01 -1.96
N LEU A 137 18.08 6.83 -2.71
CA LEU A 137 19.42 7.13 -2.19
C LEU A 137 19.55 8.59 -1.73
N ARG A 138 19.04 9.54 -2.53
CA ARG A 138 19.08 10.97 -2.22
C ARG A 138 18.23 11.31 -1.00
N VAL A 139 16.99 10.84 -0.93
CA VAL A 139 16.06 11.21 0.16
C VAL A 139 16.38 10.51 1.48
N THR A 140 17.07 9.35 1.42
CA THR A 140 17.40 8.56 2.62
C THR A 140 18.84 8.72 3.12
N GLN A 141 19.66 9.57 2.47
CA GLN A 141 21.10 9.68 2.77
C GLN A 141 21.40 10.09 4.22
N SER A 142 20.55 10.93 4.82
CA SER A 142 20.70 11.42 6.19
C SER A 142 20.02 10.53 7.24
N LEU A 143 19.23 9.54 6.81
CA LEU A 143 18.45 8.70 7.71
C LEU A 143 19.30 7.60 8.36
N GLY A 144 18.92 7.24 9.59
CA GLY A 144 19.47 6.07 10.27
C GLY A 144 19.09 4.75 9.57
N PRO A 145 19.79 3.63 9.83
CA PRO A 145 19.62 2.39 9.07
C PRO A 145 18.18 1.84 9.02
N LEU A 146 17.45 1.89 10.14
CA LEU A 146 16.07 1.41 10.19
C LEU A 146 15.11 2.31 9.40
N GLN A 147 15.22 3.63 9.57
CA GLN A 147 14.42 4.61 8.82
C GLN A 147 14.69 4.49 7.31
N ARG A 148 15.97 4.41 6.92
CA ARG A 148 16.35 4.17 5.53
C ARG A 148 15.73 2.90 4.96
N ARG A 149 15.70 1.82 5.74
CA ARG A 149 15.06 0.57 5.29
C ARG A 149 13.56 0.75 5.11
N ARG A 150 12.88 1.42 6.04
CA ARG A 150 11.43 1.68 5.91
C ARG A 150 11.08 2.48 4.67
N GLU A 151 11.81 3.54 4.40
CA GLU A 151 11.64 4.35 3.19
C GLU A 151 11.90 3.52 1.92
N LEU A 152 12.98 2.74 1.89
CA LEU A 152 13.27 1.87 0.75
C LEU A 152 12.12 0.89 0.48
N GLU A 153 11.55 0.29 1.52
CA GLU A 153 10.40 -0.61 1.39
C GLU A 153 9.16 0.10 0.87
N ALA A 154 8.92 1.34 1.33
CA ALA A 154 7.81 2.18 0.88
C ALA A 154 7.93 2.50 -0.62
N TYR A 155 9.09 3.01 -1.06
CA TYR A 155 9.35 3.27 -2.48
C TYR A 155 9.31 2.01 -3.35
N ALA A 156 9.83 0.88 -2.84
CA ALA A 156 9.80 -0.37 -3.60
C ALA A 156 8.36 -0.87 -3.82
N LEU A 157 7.44 -0.62 -2.89
CA LEU A 157 6.07 -1.16 -2.97
C LEU A 157 5.01 -0.11 -3.33
N GLN A 158 5.37 1.16 -3.57
CA GLN A 158 4.40 2.24 -3.86
C GLN A 158 3.53 1.94 -5.10
N GLY A 159 4.07 1.24 -6.11
CA GLY A 159 3.31 0.82 -7.29
C GLY A 159 2.50 -0.47 -7.09
N GLN A 160 2.54 -1.08 -5.91
CA GLN A 160 1.97 -2.40 -5.59
C GLN A 160 0.76 -2.29 -4.66
N THR A 161 -0.18 -1.37 -4.93
CA THR A 161 -1.31 -1.08 -4.01
C THR A 161 -2.08 -2.33 -3.58
N GLY A 162 -2.35 -3.29 -4.47
CA GLY A 162 -3.07 -4.51 -4.07
C GLY A 162 -2.33 -5.38 -3.05
N MET A 163 -0.99 -5.34 -3.08
CA MET A 163 -0.16 -5.99 -2.05
C MET A 163 -0.26 -5.22 -0.73
N VAL A 164 -0.23 -3.89 -0.78
CA VAL A 164 -0.34 -3.01 0.40
C VAL A 164 -1.71 -3.16 1.07
N GLU A 165 -2.80 -3.14 0.31
CA GLU A 165 -4.16 -3.41 0.78
C GLU A 165 -4.25 -4.78 1.49
N THR A 166 -3.60 -5.80 0.93
CA THR A 166 -3.53 -7.14 1.53
C THR A 166 -2.73 -7.14 2.83
N MET A 167 -1.63 -6.38 2.91
CA MET A 167 -0.83 -6.26 4.12
C MET A 167 -1.60 -5.54 5.22
N LEU A 168 -2.25 -4.42 4.91
CA LEU A 168 -3.11 -3.70 5.85
C LEU A 168 -4.20 -4.62 6.41
N ALA A 169 -4.90 -5.36 5.55
CA ALA A 169 -5.99 -6.25 5.97
C ALA A 169 -5.52 -7.44 6.84
N ARG A 170 -4.24 -7.82 6.78
CA ARG A 170 -3.69 -8.98 7.50
C ARG A 170 -2.92 -8.61 8.78
N HIS A 171 -2.46 -7.37 8.88
CA HIS A 171 -1.48 -6.97 9.89
C HIS A 171 -1.89 -5.78 10.76
N CYS A 172 -3.06 -5.16 10.56
CA CYS A 172 -3.50 -3.96 11.30
C CYS A 172 -4.78 -4.13 12.14
#